data_AF-F5IU50-F1
#
_entry.id   AF-F5IU50-F1
#
_cell.length_a   1.000
_cell.length_b   1.000
_cell.length_c   1.000
_cell.angle_alpha   90.00
_cell.angle_beta   90.00
_cell.angle_gamma   90.00
#
_symmetry.space_group_name_H-M   'P 1'
#
loop_
_entity.id
_entity.type
_entity.pdbx_description
1 polymer ?
#
loop_
_entity_poly.entity_id
_entity_poly.type
_entity_poly.pdbx_seq_one_letter_code
_entity_poly.pdbx_strand_id
1 'polypeptide(L)'
;MKAIDLKKSIVLLFAILLSTMAGFSQNEKRTEAAKEAATLLTDTLTAALTLTPDQKEAVADYNAAYTLALFTTIPLSEDAVKEFDSTLDTNLKGVLDDEQYTLWGEKKKDWLNIIKLKVPKEELPEQ
;
A
#
# COMPACT_ATOMS: atom_id res chain seq x y z
N MET A 1 40.16 -24.25 27.33
CA MET A 1 39.04 -23.58 26.64
C MET A 1 38.41 -24.62 25.72
N LYS A 2 37.24 -25.13 26.11
CA LYS A 2 36.56 -26.25 25.46
C LYS A 2 35.16 -25.82 25.05
N ALA A 3 34.74 -26.41 23.92
CA ALA A 3 33.59 -26.12 23.08
C ALA A 3 32.31 -25.70 23.81
N ILE A 4 31.66 -24.71 23.21
CA ILE A 4 30.38 -24.13 23.61
C ILE A 4 29.29 -25.21 23.61
N ASP A 5 28.50 -25.21 24.67
CA ASP A 5 27.42 -26.11 25.02
C ASP A 5 26.37 -26.29 23.91
N LEU A 6 26.19 -27.55 23.54
CA LEU A 6 25.08 -28.12 22.79
C LEU A 6 23.81 -28.13 23.67
N LYS A 7 23.21 -26.96 23.90
CA LYS A 7 21.90 -26.85 24.57
C LYS A 7 20.82 -26.40 23.59
N LYS A 8 20.26 -27.42 22.91
CA LYS A 8 18.82 -27.66 22.73
C LYS A 8 17.93 -26.41 22.72
N SER A 9 17.64 -25.90 21.52
CA SER A 9 16.30 -25.48 21.06
C SER A 9 16.43 -24.63 19.79
N ILE A 10 16.93 -25.24 18.71
CA ILE A 10 16.54 -24.80 17.36
C ILE A 10 15.30 -25.62 17.05
N VAL A 11 14.16 -25.21 17.59
CA VAL A 11 12.88 -25.67 17.09
C VAL A 11 12.61 -24.85 15.84
N LEU A 12 13.07 -25.42 14.73
CA LEU A 12 12.59 -25.11 13.39
C LEU A 12 11.09 -25.42 13.40
N LEU A 13 10.24 -24.40 13.59
CA LEU A 13 8.79 -24.55 13.44
C LEU A 13 8.39 -24.08 12.05
N PHE A 14 8.69 -24.95 11.07
CA PHE A 14 7.96 -25.02 9.82
C PHE A 14 6.68 -25.84 10.06
N ALA A 15 5.62 -25.17 10.50
CA ALA A 15 4.22 -25.62 10.48
C ALA A 15 3.41 -24.39 10.91
N ILE A 16 2.60 -23.74 10.06
CA ILE A 16 1.37 -24.26 9.47
C ILE A 16 1.29 -23.85 8.00
N LEU A 17 1.54 -24.81 7.10
CA LEU A 17 1.02 -24.83 5.74
C LEU A 17 -0.12 -25.85 5.76
N LEU A 18 -1.37 -25.40 5.95
CA LEU A 18 -2.61 -26.09 5.56
C LEU A 18 -3.90 -25.26 5.85
N SER A 19 -3.87 -23.97 5.49
CA SER A 19 -5.08 -23.13 5.29
C SER A 19 -5.02 -22.36 3.95
N THR A 20 -4.14 -22.81 3.05
CA THR A 20 -3.45 -22.02 2.03
C THR A 20 -4.11 -21.98 0.65
N MET A 21 -5.44 -21.83 0.60
CA MET A 21 -6.15 -21.37 -0.61
C MET A 21 -6.92 -20.08 -0.35
N ALA A 22 -7.49 -19.93 0.86
CA ALA A 22 -8.17 -18.71 1.28
C ALA A 22 -7.20 -17.53 1.47
N GLY A 23 -6.06 -17.74 2.13
CA GLY A 23 -5.04 -16.70 2.32
C GLY A 23 -4.35 -16.24 1.02
N PHE A 24 -4.13 -17.16 0.07
CA PHE A 24 -3.59 -16.81 -1.26
C PHE A 24 -4.61 -16.07 -2.11
N SER A 25 -5.87 -16.53 -2.15
CA SER A 25 -6.93 -15.85 -2.91
C SER A 25 -7.31 -14.48 -2.32
N GLN A 26 -7.27 -14.31 -1.00
CA GLN A 26 -7.46 -12.99 -0.37
C GLN A 26 -6.30 -12.04 -0.69
N ASN A 27 -5.06 -12.54 -0.74
CA ASN A 27 -3.91 -11.73 -1.14
C ASN A 27 -3.98 -11.32 -2.62
N GLU A 28 -4.42 -12.22 -3.51
CA GLU A 28 -4.67 -11.92 -4.92
C GLU A 28 -5.79 -10.87 -5.08
N LYS A 29 -6.94 -11.06 -4.42
CA LYS A 29 -8.04 -10.08 -4.45
C LYS A 29 -7.60 -8.71 -3.94
N ARG A 30 -6.81 -8.65 -2.86
CA ARG A 30 -6.27 -7.40 -2.31
C ARG A 30 -5.27 -6.74 -3.27
N THR A 31 -4.46 -7.54 -3.96
CA THR A 31 -3.52 -7.06 -4.97
C THR A 31 -4.25 -6.49 -6.19
N GLU A 32 -5.32 -7.15 -6.66
CA GLU A 32 -6.13 -6.61 -7.76
C GLU A 32 -6.88 -5.33 -7.33
N ALA A 33 -7.47 -5.32 -6.13
CA ALA A 33 -8.11 -4.13 -5.58
C ALA A 33 -7.11 -2.95 -5.41
N ALA A 34 -5.85 -3.25 -5.05
CA ALA A 34 -4.78 -2.25 -5.00
C ALA A 34 -4.50 -1.65 -6.38
N LYS A 35 -4.44 -2.47 -7.44
CA LYS A 35 -4.22 -2.00 -8.81
C LYS A 35 -5.38 -1.12 -9.28
N GLU A 36 -6.62 -1.53 -9.04
CA GLU A 36 -7.80 -0.72 -9.38
C GLU A 36 -7.79 0.63 -8.65
N ALA A 37 -7.41 0.63 -7.36
CA ALA A 37 -7.27 1.84 -6.58
C ALA A 37 -6.11 2.73 -7.07
N ALA A 38 -5.00 2.15 -7.51
CA ALA A 38 -3.87 2.88 -8.08
C ALA A 38 -4.27 3.60 -9.37
N THR A 39 -4.96 2.88 -10.27
CA THR A 39 -5.49 3.45 -11.51
C THR A 39 -6.44 4.59 -11.21
N LEU A 40 -7.39 4.40 -10.29
CA LEU A 40 -8.33 5.46 -9.91
C LEU A 40 -7.62 6.70 -9.36
N LEU A 41 -6.63 6.53 -8.49
CA LEU A 41 -5.88 7.66 -7.94
C LEU A 41 -5.09 8.37 -9.04
N THR A 42 -4.45 7.61 -9.93
CA THR A 42 -3.65 8.15 -11.06
C THR A 42 -4.52 8.90 -12.06
N ASP A 43 -5.69 8.37 -12.39
CA ASP A 43 -6.67 9.02 -13.27
C ASP A 43 -7.20 10.30 -12.63
N THR A 44 -7.47 10.28 -11.31
CA THR A 44 -7.90 11.46 -10.56
C THR A 44 -6.84 12.56 -10.59
N LEU A 45 -5.57 12.21 -10.34
CA LEU A 45 -4.47 13.17 -10.40
C LEU A 45 -4.25 13.69 -11.82
N THR A 46 -4.27 12.82 -12.83
CA THR A 46 -4.05 13.20 -14.23
C THR A 46 -5.18 14.06 -14.80
N ALA A 47 -6.41 13.89 -14.31
CA ALA A 47 -7.54 14.74 -14.68
C ALA A 47 -7.49 16.13 -14.02
N ALA A 48 -6.91 16.22 -12.83
CA ALA A 48 -6.83 17.47 -12.06
C ALA A 48 -5.55 18.27 -12.32
N LEU A 49 -4.45 17.59 -12.63
CA LEU A 49 -3.12 18.17 -12.79
C LEU A 49 -2.66 18.05 -14.25
N THR A 50 -2.12 19.14 -14.79
CA THR A 50 -1.44 19.10 -16.09
C THR A 50 -0.06 18.49 -15.91
N LEU A 51 0.06 17.17 -16.02
CA LEU A 51 1.31 16.43 -15.83
C LEU A 51 2.05 16.23 -17.17
N THR A 52 3.38 16.32 -17.13
CA THR A 52 4.24 15.85 -18.24
C THR A 52 4.19 14.32 -18.36
N PRO A 53 4.63 13.71 -19.49
CA PRO A 53 4.71 12.26 -19.61
C PRO A 53 5.51 11.61 -18.48
N ASP A 54 6.70 12.15 -18.16
CA ASP A 54 7.57 11.64 -17.10
C ASP A 54 6.93 11.75 -15.71
N GLN A 55 6.21 12.86 -15.45
CA GLN A 55 5.45 13.02 -14.20
C GLN A 55 4.31 12.01 -14.09
N LYS A 56 3.61 11.71 -15.19
CA LYS A 56 2.52 10.71 -15.19
C LYS A 56 3.04 9.33 -14.84
N GLU A 57 4.18 8.93 -15.41
CA GLU A 57 4.82 7.65 -15.12
C GLU A 57 5.21 7.56 -13.64
N ALA A 58 5.93 8.58 -13.12
CA ALA A 58 6.32 8.60 -11.72
C ALA A 58 5.13 8.60 -10.75
N VAL A 59 4.08 9.39 -11.04
CA VAL A 59 2.85 9.42 -10.25
C VAL A 59 2.16 8.06 -10.24
N ALA A 60 2.08 7.38 -11.38
CA ALA A 60 1.49 6.05 -11.48
C ALA A 60 2.26 5.04 -10.60
N ASP A 61 3.59 5.06 -10.66
CA ASP A 61 4.43 4.19 -9.85
C ASP A 61 4.26 4.44 -8.34
N TYR A 62 4.24 5.70 -7.92
CA TYR A 62 4.05 6.06 -6.52
C TYR A 62 2.65 5.69 -6.02
N ASN A 63 1.62 5.90 -6.83
CA ASN A 63 0.26 5.50 -6.50
C ASN A 63 0.14 3.98 -6.40
N ALA A 64 0.77 3.23 -7.31
CA ALA A 64 0.79 1.77 -7.27
C ALA A 64 1.48 1.24 -6.01
N ALA A 65 2.63 1.82 -5.63
CA ALA A 65 3.33 1.46 -4.40
C ALA A 65 2.47 1.77 -3.16
N TYR A 66 1.86 2.96 -3.11
CA TYR A 66 0.99 3.38 -2.01
C TYR A 66 -0.21 2.46 -1.82
N THR A 67 -0.97 2.17 -2.89
CA THR A 67 -2.17 1.33 -2.76
C THR A 67 -1.82 -0.11 -2.49
N LEU A 68 -0.72 -0.65 -3.05
CA LEU A 68 -0.26 -1.99 -2.75
C LEU A 68 0.07 -2.14 -1.26
N ALA A 69 0.84 -1.20 -0.69
CA ALA A 69 1.15 -1.19 0.72
C ALA A 69 -0.12 -1.09 1.58
N LEU A 70 -1.01 -0.16 1.25
CA LEU A 70 -2.25 0.08 1.99
C LEU A 70 -3.20 -1.13 1.98
N PHE A 71 -3.32 -1.85 0.85
CA PHE A 71 -4.30 -2.93 0.68
C PHE A 71 -3.77 -4.30 1.10
N THR A 72 -2.45 -4.50 1.13
CA THR A 72 -1.85 -5.79 1.46
C THR A 72 -1.28 -5.87 2.88
N THR A 73 -1.09 -4.73 3.56
CA THR A 73 -0.68 -4.72 4.97
C THR A 73 -1.79 -5.26 5.88
N ILE A 74 -1.48 -6.31 6.67
CA ILE A 74 -2.37 -6.93 7.65
C ILE A 74 -1.56 -7.24 8.92
N PRO A 75 -1.97 -6.75 10.10
CA PRO A 75 -3.06 -5.79 10.33
C PRO A 75 -2.69 -4.40 9.81
N LEU A 76 -3.68 -3.65 9.30
CA LEU A 76 -3.48 -2.26 8.89
C LEU A 76 -3.75 -1.31 10.07
N SER A 77 -2.69 -0.76 10.66
CA SER A 77 -2.81 0.22 11.77
C SER A 77 -2.95 1.65 11.26
N GLU A 78 -3.52 2.55 12.09
CA GLU A 78 -3.60 3.97 11.76
C GLU A 78 -2.23 4.62 11.55
N ASP A 79 -1.22 4.19 12.30
CA ASP A 79 0.14 4.72 12.16
C ASP A 79 0.79 4.27 10.85
N ALA A 80 0.55 3.02 10.40
CA ALA A 80 0.97 2.57 9.08
C ALA A 80 0.29 3.38 7.97
N VAL A 81 -1.01 3.69 8.11
CA VAL A 81 -1.71 4.55 7.15
C VAL A 81 -1.09 5.95 7.09
N LYS A 82 -0.77 6.57 8.22
CA LYS A 82 -0.10 7.89 8.26
C LYS A 82 1.28 7.84 7.61
N GLU A 83 2.04 6.77 7.81
CA GLU A 83 3.35 6.58 7.19
C GLU A 83 3.24 6.44 5.67
N PHE A 84 2.27 5.65 5.18
CA PHE A 84 2.00 5.50 3.75
C PHE A 84 1.56 6.83 3.11
N ASP A 85 0.66 7.56 3.76
CA ASP A 85 0.23 8.91 3.31
C ASP A 85 1.42 9.87 3.22
N SER A 86 2.27 9.91 4.26
CA SER A 86 3.45 10.78 4.32
C SER A 86 4.49 10.41 3.27
N THR A 87 4.65 9.12 3.00
CA THR A 87 5.58 8.62 1.97
C THR A 87 5.11 9.05 0.58
N LEU A 88 3.83 8.86 0.27
CA LEU A 88 3.25 9.31 -0.99
C LEU A 88 3.38 10.84 -1.15
N ASP A 89 3.07 11.61 -0.10
CA ASP A 89 3.18 13.07 -0.13
C ASP A 89 4.60 13.55 -0.41
N THR A 90 5.60 12.89 0.18
CA THR A 90 7.03 13.19 -0.03
C THR A 90 7.45 12.86 -1.45
N ASN A 91 7.04 11.71 -1.98
CA ASN A 91 7.35 11.30 -3.34
C ASN A 91 6.74 12.25 -4.37
N LEU A 92 5.46 12.62 -4.19
CA LEU A 92 4.77 13.56 -5.08
C LEU A 92 5.39 14.96 -5.02
N LYS A 93 5.83 15.43 -3.85
CA LYS A 93 6.59 16.69 -3.73
C LYS A 93 7.90 16.68 -4.54
N GLY A 94 8.51 15.51 -4.71
CA GLY A 94 9.75 15.36 -5.47
C GLY A 94 9.59 15.42 -6.98
N VAL A 95 8.37 15.26 -7.51
CA VAL A 95 8.10 15.16 -8.96
C VAL A 95 7.16 16.24 -9.49
N LEU A 96 6.26 16.75 -8.65
CA LEU A 96 5.35 17.83 -9.02
C LEU A 96 6.05 19.19 -8.92
N ASP A 97 5.70 20.12 -9.79
CA ASP A 97 6.06 21.53 -9.62
C ASP A 97 5.25 22.20 -8.49
N ASP A 98 5.60 23.44 -8.16
CA ASP A 98 4.99 24.17 -7.03
C ASP A 98 3.47 24.37 -7.19
N GLU A 99 2.98 24.65 -8.41
CA GLU A 99 1.55 24.85 -8.66
C GLU A 99 0.78 23.52 -8.56
N GLN A 100 1.34 22.47 -9.17
CA GLN A 100 0.79 21.11 -9.11
C GLN A 100 0.78 20.59 -7.67
N TYR A 101 1.86 20.77 -6.91
CA TYR A 101 1.97 20.32 -5.52
C TYR A 101 1.04 21.10 -4.60
N THR A 102 0.81 22.39 -4.88
CA THR A 102 -0.19 23.19 -4.17
C THR A 102 -1.59 22.59 -4.35
N LEU A 103 -2.00 22.27 -5.59
CA LEU A 103 -3.30 21.66 -5.84
C LEU A 103 -3.43 20.26 -5.21
N TRP A 104 -2.37 19.46 -5.28
CA TRP A 104 -2.30 18.20 -4.53
C TRP A 104 -2.51 18.43 -3.02
N GLY A 105 -1.83 19.41 -2.43
CA GLY A 105 -1.94 19.74 -1.01
C GLY A 105 -3.37 20.07 -0.57
N GLU A 106 -4.13 20.77 -1.42
CA GLU A 106 -5.54 21.13 -1.17
C GLU A 106 -6.48 19.92 -1.25
N LYS A 107 -6.18 18.94 -2.11
CA LYS A 107 -7.10 17.85 -2.47
C LYS A 107 -6.73 16.50 -1.89
N LYS A 108 -5.47 16.31 -1.45
CA LYS A 108 -4.93 15.00 -1.05
C LYS A 108 -5.78 14.31 0.02
N LYS A 109 -6.32 15.06 0.98
CA LYS A 109 -7.18 14.49 2.02
C LYS A 109 -8.41 13.79 1.43
N ASP A 110 -9.08 14.44 0.49
CA ASP A 110 -10.30 13.93 -0.11
C ASP A 110 -9.99 12.76 -1.05
N TRP A 111 -8.95 12.90 -1.89
CA TRP A 111 -8.53 11.85 -2.82
C TRP A 111 -8.06 10.59 -2.08
N LEU A 112 -7.24 10.74 -1.04
CA LEU A 112 -6.76 9.60 -0.26
C LEU A 112 -7.88 8.95 0.56
N ASN A 113 -8.87 9.71 1.04
CA ASN A 113 -10.04 9.13 1.70
C ASN A 113 -10.86 8.23 0.76
N ILE A 114 -11.04 8.62 -0.51
CA ILE A 114 -11.72 7.77 -1.52
C ILE A 114 -11.01 6.43 -1.69
N ILE A 115 -9.68 6.45 -1.71
CA ILE A 115 -8.86 5.23 -1.83
C ILE A 115 -8.95 4.37 -0.56
N LYS A 116 -8.87 4.97 0.62
CA LYS A 116 -8.96 4.24 1.90
C LYS A 116 -10.30 3.55 2.09
N LEU A 117 -11.40 4.12 1.58
CA LEU A 117 -12.72 3.49 1.60
C LEU A 117 -12.81 2.21 0.76
N LYS A 118 -11.85 2.00 -0.17
CA LYS A 118 -11.78 0.81 -1.04
C LYS A 118 -10.92 -0.32 -0.45
N VAL A 119 -10.24 -0.10 0.67
CA VAL A 119 -9.42 -1.13 1.33
C VAL A 119 -10.32 -2.30 1.73
N PRO A 120 -10.06 -3.54 1.23
CA PRO A 120 -10.87 -4.70 1.59
C PRO A 120 -10.84 -4.95 3.09
N LYS A 121 -12.02 -4.94 3.71
CA LYS A 121 -12.20 -5.28 5.12
C LYS A 121 -11.88 -6.77 5.31
N GLU A 122 -11.28 -7.12 6.43
CA GLU A 122 -11.07 -8.52 6.79
C GLU A 122 -12.42 -9.24 6.84
N GLU A 123 -12.54 -10.31 6.06
CA GLU A 123 -13.68 -11.23 6.16
C GLU A 123 -13.48 -12.07 7.42
N LEU A 124 -14.34 -11.88 8.42
CA LEU A 124 -14.37 -12.77 9.58
C LEU A 124 -14.81 -14.16 9.08
N PRO A 125 -14.20 -15.26 9.57
CA PRO A 125 -14.63 -16.61 9.21
C PRO A 125 -16.11 -16.79 9.59
N GLU A 126 -16.90 -17.35 8.66
CA GLU A 126 -18.31 -17.71 8.91
C GLU A 126 -18.38 -18.61 10.16
N GLN A 127 -19.22 -18.21 11.13
CA GLN A 127 -19.42 -18.93 12.39
C GLN A 127 -20.23 -20.21 12.19
#